data_AF-A0A9I9DKB0-F1
#
_entry.id   AF-A0A9I9DKB0-F1
#
_cell.length_a   1.000
_cell.length_b   1.000
_cell.length_c   1.000
_cell.angle_alpha   90.00
_cell.angle_beta   90.00
_cell.angle_gamma   90.00
#
_symmetry.space_group_name_H-M   'P 1'
#
loop_
_entity.id
_entity.type
_entity.pdbx_description
1 polymer ?
#
loop_
_entity_poly.entity_id
_entity_poly.type
_entity_poly.pdbx_seq_one_letter_code
_entity_poly.pdbx_strand_id
1 'polypeptide(L)' 'VLVKKAERSDIPNIDKKKYLVPADLTVGQFVYVTRKRIKLSAEKEIFIFVDNVLLPTG' A
#
# COMPACT_ATOMS: atom_id res chain seq x y z
N VAL A 1 10.86 3.12 2.37
CA VAL A 1 9.92 1.99 2.59
C VAL A 1 9.86 1.10 1.36
N LEU A 2 10.03 -0.21 1.51
CA LEU A 2 9.89 -1.19 0.42
C LEU A 2 8.50 -1.84 0.50
N VAL A 3 7.74 -1.79 -0.59
CA VAL A 3 6.41 -2.39 -0.72
C VAL A 3 6.50 -3.54 -1.71
N LYS A 4 5.96 -4.69 -1.33
CA LYS A 4 5.86 -5.88 -2.18
C LYS A 4 4.41 -6.30 -2.28
N LYS A 5 4.02 -6.77 -3.47
CA LYS A 5 2.74 -7.46 -3.69
C LYS A 5 2.79 -8.81 -2.96
N ALA A 6 1.73 -9.17 -2.25
CA ALA A 6 1.60 -10.50 -1.68
C ALA A 6 1.31 -11.53 -2.77
N GLU A 7 1.90 -12.73 -2.70
CA GLU A 7 1.77 -13.75 -3.76
C GLU A 7 0.32 -14.18 -4.03
N ARG A 8 -0.55 -14.11 -3.01
CA ARG A 8 -1.98 -14.48 -3.11
C ARG A 8 -2.91 -13.29 -3.36
N SER A 9 -2.39 -12.13 -3.75
CA SER A 9 -3.22 -10.93 -3.94
C SER A 9 -3.59 -10.71 -5.41
N ASP A 10 -4.85 -10.33 -5.65
CA ASP A 10 -5.39 -10.02 -6.98
C ASP A 10 -5.26 -8.52 -7.31
N ILE A 11 -4.18 -7.90 -6.81
CA ILE A 11 -3.85 -6.50 -7.08
C ILE A 11 -2.93 -6.38 -8.31
N PRO A 12 -2.99 -5.26 -9.04
CA PRO A 12 -2.07 -4.97 -10.14
C PRO A 12 -0.60 -4.99 -9.69
N ASN A 13 0.31 -5.17 -10.65
CA ASN A 13 1.74 -5.17 -10.33
C ASN A 13 2.19 -3.79 -9.82
N ILE A 14 3.11 -3.77 -8.86
CA ILE A 14 3.63 -2.55 -8.26
C ILE A 14 4.93 -2.17 -8.98
N ASP A 15 4.86 -1.22 -9.90
CA ASP A 15 6.03 -0.76 -10.67
C ASP A 15 7.11 -0.13 -9.78
N LYS A 16 6.70 0.74 -8.85
CA LYS A 16 7.60 1.37 -7.87
C LYS A 16 7.46 0.68 -6.53
N LYS A 17 8.38 -0.24 -6.22
CA LYS A 17 8.42 -0.94 -4.93
C LYS A 17 9.13 -0.13 -3.83
N LYS A 18 10.01 0.80 -4.20
CA LYS A 18 10.72 1.68 -3.23
C LYS A 18 10.04 3.04 -3.16
N TYR A 19 9.62 3.41 -1.96
CA TYR A 19 9.02 4.70 -1.64
C TYR A 19 9.92 5.48 -0.70
N LEU A 20 10.15 6.75 -1.04
CA LEU A 20 10.66 7.73 -0.11
C LEU A 20 9.45 8.27 0.66
N VAL A 21 9.40 8.00 1.95
CA VAL A 21 8.28 8.39 2.81
C VAL A 21 8.82 9.43 3.78
N PRO A 22 8.28 10.67 3.79
CA PRO A 22 8.65 11.66 4.79
C PRO A 22 8.13 11.23 6.16
N ALA A 23 8.78 11.69 7.23
CA ALA A 23 8.44 11.30 8.61
C ALA A 23 7.01 11.71 9.00
N ASP A 24 6.47 12.75 8.38
CA ASP A 24 5.14 13.31 8.64
C ASP A 24 4.00 12.59 7.89
N LEU A 25 4.32 11.61 7.03
CA LEU A 25 3.30 10.89 6.26
C LEU A 25 2.59 9.85 7.14
N THR A 26 1.27 9.95 7.24
CA THR A 26 0.48 8.95 7.96
C THR A 26 0.31 7.66 7.14
N VAL A 27 0.02 6.56 7.81
CA VAL A 27 -0.25 5.26 7.15
C VAL A 27 -1.44 5.39 6.19
N GLY A 28 -2.50 6.09 6.58
CA GLY A 28 -3.67 6.32 5.72
C GLY A 28 -3.33 7.08 4.43
N GLN A 29 -2.50 8.13 4.52
CA GLN A 29 -2.00 8.84 3.34
C GLN A 29 -1.13 7.94 2.45
N PHE A 30 -0.26 7.13 3.06
CA PHE A 30 0.58 6.19 2.32
C PHE A 30 -0.26 5.15 1.56
N VAL A 31 -1.31 4.61 2.19
CA VAL A 31 -2.27 3.69 1.56
C VAL A 31 -2.98 4.37 0.40
N TYR A 32 -3.44 5.61 0.59
CA TYR A 32 -4.11 6.38 -0.47
C TYR A 32 -3.20 6.63 -1.69
N VAL A 33 -1.95 7.03 -1.45
CA VAL A 33 -0.95 7.23 -2.53
C VAL A 33 -0.65 5.91 -3.24
N THR A 34 -0.50 4.82 -2.50
CA THR A 34 -0.26 3.49 -3.07
C THR A 34 -1.43 3.05 -3.93
N ARG A 35 -2.67 3.21 -3.44
CA ARG A 35 -3.91 2.92 -4.17
C ARG A 35 -4.00 3.65 -5.50
N LYS A 36 -3.71 4.96 -5.51
CA LYS A 36 -3.70 5.76 -6.74
C LYS A 36 -2.63 5.29 -7.74
N ARG A 37 -1.47 4.86 -7.26
CA ARG A 37 -0.38 4.40 -8.14
C ARG A 37 -0.66 3.07 -8.82
N ILE A 38 -1.23 2.11 -8.09
CA ILE A 38 -1.64 0.83 -8.67
C ILE A 38 -2.96 0.91 -9.44
N LYS A 39 -3.57 2.11 -9.56
CA LYS A 39 -4.85 2.36 -10.23
C LYS A 39 -5.96 1.39 -9.80
N LEU A 40 -6.01 1.08 -8.49
CA LEU A 40 -7.01 0.15 -7.99
C LEU A 40 -8.40 0.81 -7.98
N SER A 41 -9.41 0.07 -8.46
CA SER A 41 -10.81 0.47 -8.38
C SER A 41 -11.23 0.72 -6.93
N ALA A 42 -12.21 1.60 -6.74
CA ALA A 42 -12.73 1.89 -5.40
C ALA A 42 -13.51 0.75 -4.75
N GLU A 43 -13.87 -0.24 -5.54
CA GLU A 43 -14.57 -1.45 -5.12
C GLU A 43 -13.65 -2.48 -4.46
N LYS A 44 -12.34 -2.39 -4.70
CA LYS A 44 -11.35 -3.30 -4.13
C LYS A 44 -10.66 -2.66 -2.92
N GLU A 45 -10.62 -3.38 -1.82
CA GLU A 45 -9.89 -2.96 -0.62
C GLU A 45 -8.40 -3.29 -0.71
N ILE A 46 -7.58 -2.52 0.01
CA ILE A 46 -6.13 -2.74 0.14
C ILE A 46 -5.80 -2.85 1.61
N PHE A 47 -5.09 -3.92 1.95
CA PHE A 47 -4.52 -4.11 3.28
C PHE A 47 -2.99 -4.05 3.20
N ILE A 48 -2.38 -3.29 4.10
CA ILE A 48 -0.92 -3.21 4.24
C ILE A 48 -0.53 -3.91 5.52
N PHE A 49 0.48 -4.78 5.40
CA PHE A 49 1.07 -5.49 6.52
C PHE A 49 2.51 -5.00 6.71
N VAL A 50 2.86 -4.67 7.95
CA VAL A 50 4.25 -4.41 8.37
C VAL A 50 4.57 -5.43 9.44
N ASP A 51 5.64 -6.21 9.23
CA ASP A 51 6.03 -7.31 10.13
C ASP A 51 4.87 -8.29 10.44
N ASN A 52 4.08 -8.64 9.41
CA ASN A 52 2.87 -9.48 9.50
C ASN A 52 1.72 -8.90 10.35
N VAL A 53 1.84 -7.67 10.83
CA VAL A 53 0.77 -6.97 11.54
C VAL A 53 0.01 -6.10 10.54
N LEU A 54 -1.32 -6.24 10.54
CA LEU A 54 -2.21 -5.38 9.78
C LEU A 54 -2.19 -3.97 10.39
N LEU A 55 -1.81 -2.98 9.60
CA LEU A 55 -1.84 -1.60 10.08
C LEU A 55 -3.27 -1.05 10.05
N PRO A 56 -3.75 -0.41 11.14
CA PRO A 56 -5.02 0.29 11.13
C PRO A 56 -4.95 1.46 10.15
N THR A 57 -5.99 1.59 9.32
CA THR A 57 -6.14 2.66 8.33
C THR A 57 -7.08 3.78 8.81
N GLY A 58 -7.35 3.82 10.12
CA GLY A 58 -8.23 4.80 10.79
C GLY A 58 -7.53 6.10 11.13
#